data_AF-A0A4Q3YW72-F1
#
_entry.id   AF-A0A4Q3YW72-F1
#
_cell.length_a   1.000
_cell.length_b   1.000
_cell.length_c   1.000
_cell.angle_alpha   90.00
_cell.angle_beta   90.00
_cell.angle_gamma   90.00
#
_symmetry.space_group_name_H-M   'P 1'
#
loop_
_entity.id
_entity.type
_entity.pdbx_description
1 polymer ?
#
loop_
_entity_poly.entity_id
_entity_poly.type
_entity_poly.pdbx_seq_one_letter_code
_entity_poly.pdbx_strand_id
1 'polypeptide(L)' 'MDLHDEDGALAPRLSTARLTLRPVVPADAPAIVAALSDWEVTRWLTLVPFPYTRADADGWIGRADQSGY' A
#
# COMPACT_ATOMS: atom_id res chain seq x y z
N MET A 1 11.78 5.57 -23.88
CA MET A 1 10.45 5.04 -23.54
C MET A 1 10.08 5.75 -22.25
N ASP A 2 9.65 7.00 -22.37
CA ASP A 2 9.31 7.87 -21.25
C ASP A 2 7.81 7.83 -21.03
N LEU A 3 7.41 7.38 -19.85
CA LEU A 3 6.02 7.34 -19.41
C LEU A 3 5.94 7.62 -17.91
N HIS A 4 6.70 8.61 -17.45
CA HIS A 4 6.50 9.24 -16.15
C HIS A 4 6.45 10.74 -16.36
N ASP A 5 5.30 11.33 -16.07
CA ASP A 5 5.10 12.77 -16.00
C ASP A 5 6.01 13.30 -14.88
N GLU A 6 6.83 14.30 -15.20
CA GLU A 6 7.93 14.85 -14.39
C GLU A 6 7.42 15.73 -13.24
N ASP A 7 6.24 15.44 -12.69
CA ASP A 7 5.71 16.12 -11.51
C ASP A 7 6.11 15.31 -10.27
N GLY A 8 7.04 15.86 -9.49
CA GLY A 8 7.73 15.25 -8.34
C GLY A 8 6.86 14.84 -7.14
N ALA A 9 5.62 14.42 -7.34
CA ALA A 9 4.83 13.68 -6.37
C ALA A 9 5.07 12.18 -6.58
N LEU A 10 5.82 11.56 -5.68
CA LEU A 10 6.33 10.17 -5.82
C LEU A 10 5.23 9.08 -5.75
N ALA A 11 3.96 9.45 -5.68
CA ALA A 11 2.82 8.54 -5.81
C ALA A 11 1.78 9.10 -6.79
N PRO A 12 2.04 9.08 -8.11
CA PRO A 12 1.09 9.54 -9.10
C PRO A 12 -0.16 8.65 -9.10
N ARG A 13 -1.32 9.26 -9.33
CA ARG A 13 -2.57 8.52 -9.55
C ARG A 13 -2.56 7.96 -10.98
N LEU A 14 -2.54 6.64 -11.12
CA LEU A 14 -2.53 5.95 -12.41
C LEU A 14 -3.90 5.32 -12.67
N SER A 15 -4.41 5.42 -13.89
CA SER A 15 -5.70 4.82 -14.27
C SER A 15 -5.58 3.96 -15.51
N THR A 16 -6.22 2.80 -15.47
CA THR A 16 -6.39 1.87 -16.60
C THR A 16 -7.89 1.69 -16.86
N ALA A 17 -8.24 0.86 -17.86
CA ALA A 17 -9.64 0.58 -18.18
C ALA A 17 -10.43 -0.08 -17.02
N ARG A 18 -9.75 -0.79 -16.11
CA ARG A 18 -10.40 -1.56 -15.03
C ARG A 18 -10.08 -1.08 -13.63
N LEU A 19 -8.93 -0.42 -13.45
CA LEU A 19 -8.38 -0.13 -12.13
C LEU A 19 -7.70 1.24 -12.08
N THR A 20 -7.82 1.88 -10.92
CA THR A 20 -7.09 3.09 -10.56
C THR A 20 -6.16 2.79 -9.40
N LEU A 21 -4.87 3.06 -9.58
CA LEU A 21 -3.87 3.08 -8.53
C LEU A 21 -3.77 4.50 -7.99
N ARG A 22 -3.83 4.64 -6.66
CA ARG A 22 -3.77 5.93 -5.95
C ARG A 22 -2.87 5.80 -4.73
N PRO A 23 -2.40 6.93 -4.16
CA PRO A 23 -1.77 6.93 -2.85
C PRO A 23 -2.65 6.21 -1.81
N VAL A 24 -1.99 5.46 -0.93
CA VAL A 24 -2.63 4.77 0.19
C VAL A 24 -3.05 5.81 1.22
N VAL A 25 -4.25 5.67 1.77
CA VAL A 25 -4.79 6.57 2.79
C VAL A 25 -5.19 5.77 4.04
N PRO A 26 -5.36 6.41 5.22
CA PRO A 26 -5.73 5.70 6.45
C PRO A 26 -7.02 4.86 6.34
N ALA A 27 -7.95 5.26 5.46
CA ALA A 27 -9.19 4.51 5.21
C ALA A 27 -8.96 3.12 4.56
N ASP A 28 -7.76 2.86 4.02
CA ASP A 28 -7.41 1.56 3.41
C ASP A 28 -6.99 0.51 4.44
N ALA A 29 -6.71 0.91 5.67
CA ALA A 29 -6.22 0.02 6.72
C ALA A 29 -7.07 -1.26 6.90
N PRO A 30 -8.43 -1.21 6.91
CA PRO A 30 -9.23 -2.43 7.05
C PRO A 30 -9.01 -3.44 5.92
N ALA A 31 -8.87 -2.98 4.67
CA ALA A 31 -8.64 -3.86 3.53
C ALA A 31 -7.24 -4.49 3.57
N ILE A 32 -6.23 -3.72 3.99
CA ILE A 32 -4.86 -4.21 4.17
C ILE A 32 -4.81 -5.26 5.27
N VAL A 33 -5.45 -5.00 6.42
CA VAL A 33 -5.52 -5.97 7.53
C VAL A 33 -6.19 -7.26 7.07
N ALA A 34 -7.30 -7.17 6.34
CA ALA A 34 -7.99 -8.36 5.84
C ALA A 34 -7.10 -9.20 4.91
N ALA A 35 -6.38 -8.56 3.97
CA ALA A 35 -5.50 -9.26 3.04
C ALA A 35 -4.28 -9.88 3.73
N LEU A 36 -3.67 -9.20 4.70
CA LEU A 36 -2.45 -9.67 5.39
C LEU A 36 -2.75 -10.56 6.59
N SER A 37 -4.00 -10.66 7.02
CA SER A 37 -4.46 -11.68 7.99
C SER A 37 -4.72 -13.04 7.35
N ASP A 38 -4.59 -13.16 6.03
CA ASP A 38 -4.66 -14.43 5.32
C ASP A 38 -3.28 -15.11 5.31
N TRP A 39 -3.19 -16.29 5.94
CA TRP A 39 -1.94 -17.05 6.00
C TRP A 39 -1.48 -17.54 4.61
N GLU A 40 -2.41 -17.84 3.69
CA GLU A 40 -2.05 -18.28 2.34
C GLU A 40 -1.36 -17.17 1.54
N VAL A 41 -1.61 -15.91 1.92
CA VAL A 41 -0.93 -14.72 1.39
C VAL A 41 0.36 -14.44 2.17
N THR A 42 0.27 -14.26 3.49
CA THR A 42 1.36 -13.71 4.31
C THR A 42 2.58 -14.62 4.41
N ARG A 43 2.42 -15.94 4.30
CA ARG A 43 3.53 -16.90 4.35
C ARG A 43 4.63 -16.69 3.29
N TRP A 44 4.34 -15.92 2.24
CA TRP A 44 5.29 -15.60 1.17
C TRP A 44 5.99 -14.25 1.36
N LEU A 45 5.67 -13.51 2.43
CA LEU A 45 6.18 -12.16 2.68
C LEU A 45 7.21 -12.18 3.82
N THR A 46 8.39 -11.63 3.57
CA THR A 46 9.53 -11.71 4.51
C THR A 46 9.34 -10.89 5.79
N LEU A 47 8.62 -9.76 5.73
CA LEU A 47 8.60 -8.75 6.80
C LEU A 47 7.23 -8.58 7.47
N VAL A 48 6.21 -9.29 7.01
CA VAL A 48 4.84 -9.11 7.50
C VAL A 48 4.62 -10.01 8.72
N PRO A 49 4.31 -9.45 9.91
CA PRO A 49 3.97 -10.26 11.08
C PRO A 49 2.65 -10.99 10.88
N PHE A 50 2.49 -12.15 11.55
CA PHE A 50 1.24 -12.90 11.55
C PHE A 50 0.79 -13.23 12.99
N PRO A 51 -0.46 -12.91 13.38
CA PRO A 51 -1.49 -12.22 12.58
C PRO A 51 -1.16 -10.73 12.38
N TYR A 52 -1.51 -10.17 11.21
CA TYR A 52 -1.29 -8.75 10.91
C TYR A 52 -2.38 -7.89 11.55
N THR A 53 -1.98 -6.86 12.32
CA THR A 53 -2.92 -6.09 13.13
C THR A 53 -3.24 -4.72 12.53
N ARG A 54 -4.28 -4.08 13.05
CA ARG A 54 -4.63 -2.69 12.70
C ARG A 54 -3.49 -1.70 13.00
N ALA A 55 -2.78 -1.90 14.12
CA ALA A 55 -1.66 -1.04 14.50
C ALA A 55 -0.50 -1.16 13.50
N ASP A 56 -0.24 -2.36 12.98
CA ASP A 56 0.77 -2.57 11.95
C ASP A 56 0.41 -1.84 10.66
N ALA A 57 -0.87 -1.90 10.26
CA ALA A 57 -1.39 -1.20 9.09
C ALA A 57 -1.26 0.33 9.23
N ASP A 58 -1.73 0.89 10.35
CA ASP A 58 -1.68 2.33 10.60
C ASP A 58 -0.22 2.84 10.61
N GLY A 59 0.70 2.09 11.23
CA GLY A 59 2.12 2.41 11.25
C GLY A 59 2.79 2.31 9.88
N TRP A 60 2.38 1.35 9.04
CA TRP A 60 2.87 1.24 7.66
C TRP A 60 2.33 2.36 6.76
N ILE A 61 1.03 2.67 6.83
CA ILE A 61 0.39 3.75 6.05
C ILE A 61 1.01 5.11 6.43
N GLY A 62 1.22 5.37 7.72
CA GLY A 62 1.84 6.61 8.17
C GLY A 62 3.26 6.82 7.63
N ARG A 63 4.02 5.74 7.43
CA ARG A 63 5.33 5.80 6.75
C ARG A 63 5.21 5.98 5.24
N ALA A 64 4.20 5.37 4.61
CA ALA A 64 3.97 5.50 3.17
C ALA A 64 3.58 6.95 2.78
N ASP A 65 2.84 7.65 3.65
CA ASP A 65 2.52 9.08 3.48
C ASP A 65 3.77 9.98 3.57
N GLN A 66 4.71 9.62 4.45
CA GLN A 66 5.96 10.37 4.67
C GLN A 66 7.08 10.02 3.68
N SER A 67 6.99 8.84 3.05
CA SER A 67 8.03 8.34 2.16
C SER A 67 7.72 8.75 0.74
N GLY A 68 8.17 9.94 0.37
CA GLY A 68 8.56 10.20 -1.01
C GLY A 68 9.81 9.36 -1.33
N TYR A 69 9.62 8.10 -1.75
CA TYR A 69 10.66 7.32 -2.42
C TYR A 69 10.59 7.52 -3.93
#